data_AF-A0A645GRT9-F1
#
_entry.id   AF-A0A645GRT9-F1
#
_cell.length_a   1.000
_cell.length_b   1.000
_cell.length_c   1.000
_cell.angle_alpha   90.00
_cell.angle_beta   90.00
_cell.angle_gamma   90.00
#
_symmetry.space_group_name_H-M   'P 1'
#
loop_
_entity.id
_entity.type
_entity.pdbx_description
1 polymer ?
#
loop_
_entity_poly.entity_id
_entity_poly.type
_entity_poly.pdbx_seq_one_letter_code
_entity_poly.pdbx_strand_id
1 'polypeptide(L)'
;MLKCFFERNNIDRAPMGNMGETIMTIINSLHDCELIYTHYTDCGMFSLSTEEIKNILDGGDILDSSVLLWIKDYINENIRELSIN
;
A
#
# COMPACT_ATOMS: atom_id res chain seq x y z
N MET A 1 -12.94 -12.67 2.46
CA MET A 1 -12.42 -11.49 1.72
C MET A 1 -13.23 -10.27 2.14
N LEU A 2 -12.61 -9.36 2.89
CA LEU A 2 -13.18 -8.06 3.22
C LEU A 2 -12.68 -7.03 2.21
N LYS A 3 -13.53 -6.10 1.78
CA LYS A 3 -13.15 -5.01 0.86
C LYS A 3 -13.61 -3.68 1.43
N CYS A 4 -12.72 -2.70 1.40
CA CYS A 4 -12.98 -1.33 1.80
C CYS A 4 -12.59 -0.41 0.65
N PHE A 5 -13.44 0.57 0.34
CA PHE A 5 -13.20 1.53 -0.74
C PHE A 5 -13.24 2.95 -0.19
N PHE A 6 -12.28 3.77 -0.62
CA PHE A 6 -12.24 5.20 -0.35
C PHE A 6 -12.31 5.93 -1.69
N GLU A 7 -13.47 6.51 -1.99
CA GLU A 7 -13.71 7.17 -3.28
C GLU A 7 -13.11 8.58 -3.32
N ARG A 8 -12.59 8.97 -4.50
CA ARG A 8 -11.98 10.29 -4.73
C ARG A 8 -12.99 11.41 -4.96
N ASN A 9 -14.18 11.08 -5.46
CA ASN A 9 -15.16 12.05 -5.97
C ASN A 9 -16.11 12.55 -4.88
N ASN A 10 -15.57 13.23 -3.85
CA ASN A 10 -16.38 13.95 -2.87
C ASN A 10 -15.70 15.27 -2.49
N ILE A 11 -16.47 16.37 -2.50
CA ILE A 11 -16.01 17.74 -2.21
C ILE A 11 -15.46 17.85 -0.79
N ASP A 12 -16.03 17.09 0.16
CA ASP A 12 -15.65 17.15 1.59
C ASP A 12 -14.56 16.14 1.97
N ARG A 13 -13.94 15.47 0.99
CA ARG A 13 -12.87 14.50 1.26
C ARG A 13 -11.60 15.23 1.67
N ALA A 14 -11.18 15.02 2.92
CA ALA A 14 -9.86 15.42 3.38
C ALA A 14 -8.76 14.73 2.55
N PRO A 15 -7.58 15.36 2.40
CA PRO A 15 -6.43 14.72 1.76
C PRO A 15 -6.12 13.35 2.42
N MET A 16 -5.76 12.34 1.61
CA MET A 16 -5.54 10.97 2.09
C MET A 16 -4.32 10.78 3.02
N GLY A 17 -3.51 11.83 3.23
CA GLY A 17 -2.30 11.73 4.04
C GLY A 17 -1.25 10.78 3.45
N ASN A 18 -0.38 10.25 4.30
CA ASN A 18 0.71 9.36 3.92
C ASN A 18 0.22 7.91 3.81
N MET A 19 -0.09 7.48 2.59
CA MET A 19 -0.59 6.12 2.35
C MET A 19 0.48 5.05 2.54
N GLY A 20 1.74 5.31 2.18
CA GLY A 20 2.83 4.35 2.44
C GLY A 20 2.96 4.03 3.92
N GLU A 21 2.92 5.05 4.78
CA GLU A 21 2.98 4.87 6.24
C GLU A 21 1.75 4.18 6.80
N THR A 22 0.57 4.52 6.29
CA THR A 22 -0.70 3.88 6.68
C THR A 22 -0.67 2.38 6.37
N ILE A 23 -0.29 2.01 5.14
CA ILE A 23 -0.27 0.60 4.69
C ILE A 23 0.83 -0.18 5.41
N MET A 24 2.03 0.40 5.56
CA MET A 24 3.11 -0.21 6.37
C MET A 24 2.64 -0.50 7.81
N THR A 25 1.94 0.45 8.44
CA THR A 25 1.40 0.27 9.80
C THR A 25 0.37 -0.85 9.86
N ILE A 26 -0.51 -0.93 8.85
CA ILE A 26 -1.49 -2.01 8.75
C ILE A 26 -0.78 -3.35 8.60
N ILE A 27 0.17 -3.50 7.67
CA ILE A 27 0.94 -4.74 7.50
C ILE A 27 1.60 -5.16 8.81
N ASN A 28 2.23 -4.22 9.52
CA ASN A 28 2.88 -4.50 10.81
C ASN A 28 1.90 -4.96 11.92
N SER A 29 0.60 -4.70 11.75
CA SER A 29 -0.46 -5.16 12.66
C SER A 29 -1.16 -6.45 12.20
N LEU A 30 -0.96 -6.84 10.94
CA LEU A 30 -1.57 -8.02 10.33
C LEU A 30 -0.60 -9.19 10.47
N HIS A 31 -0.82 -10.04 11.46
CA HIS A 31 -0.02 -11.26 11.67
C HIS A 31 -0.33 -12.31 10.58
N ASP A 32 -1.57 -12.84 10.57
CA ASP A 32 -1.96 -13.98 9.73
C ASP A 32 -2.88 -13.59 8.55
N CYS A 33 -2.93 -12.30 8.22
CA CYS A 33 -3.81 -11.77 7.19
C CYS A 33 -3.01 -11.29 5.98
N GLU A 34 -3.52 -11.58 4.78
CA GLU A 34 -3.01 -10.98 3.55
C GLU A 34 -3.72 -9.66 3.24
N LEU A 35 -2.94 -8.69 2.76
CA LEU A 35 -3.42 -7.38 2.35
C LEU A 35 -3.13 -7.18 0.86
N ILE A 36 -4.16 -6.75 0.14
CA ILE A 36 -4.02 -6.18 -1.20
C ILE A 36 -4.38 -4.71 -1.10
N TYR A 37 -3.41 -3.85 -1.38
CA TYR A 37 -3.62 -2.42 -1.54
C TYR A 37 -3.68 -2.09 -3.03
N THR A 38 -4.69 -1.33 -3.44
CA THR A 38 -4.80 -0.82 -4.80
C THR A 38 -5.12 0.66 -4.77
N HIS A 39 -4.33 1.45 -5.52
CA HIS A 39 -4.51 2.88 -5.70
C HIS A 39 -4.92 3.14 -7.15
N TYR A 40 -6.05 3.82 -7.36
CA TYR A 40 -6.55 4.18 -8.67
C TYR A 40 -6.51 5.70 -8.86
N THR A 41 -6.02 6.13 -10.01
CA THR A 41 -6.10 7.50 -10.52
C THR A 41 -6.71 7.49 -11.92
N ASP A 42 -7.00 8.67 -12.47
CA ASP A 42 -7.45 8.78 -13.87
C ASP A 42 -6.35 8.37 -14.86
N CYS A 43 -5.09 8.36 -14.40
CA CYS A 43 -3.90 8.10 -15.21
C CYS A 43 -3.42 6.65 -15.12
N GLY A 44 -3.94 5.85 -14.17
CA GLY A 44 -3.58 4.45 -14.04
C GLY A 44 -3.88 3.85 -12.67
N MET A 45 -3.19 2.74 -12.39
CA MET A 45 -3.36 1.98 -11.16
C MET A 45 -2.02 1.48 -10.65
N PHE A 46 -1.85 1.52 -9.33
CA PHE A 46 -0.79 0.81 -8.61
C PHE A 46 -1.43 -0.23 -7.68
N SER A 47 -0.80 -1.39 -7.55
CA SER A 47 -1.22 -2.41 -6.58
C SER A 47 -0.03 -3.06 -5.91
N LEU A 48 -0.24 -3.47 -4.66
CA LEU A 48 0.70 -4.21 -3.83
C LEU A 48 -0.02 -5.35 -3.12
N SER A 49 0.59 -6.52 -3.10
CA SER A 49 0.12 -7.72 -2.39
C SER A 49 1.18 -8.18 -1.39
N THR A 50 0.78 -8.39 -0.13
CA THR A 50 1.70 -8.96 0.88
C THR A 50 2.13 -10.38 0.54
N GLU A 51 1.26 -11.15 -0.12
CA GLU A 51 1.58 -12.51 -0.57
C GLU A 51 2.69 -12.47 -1.64
N GLU A 52 2.60 -11.57 -2.61
CA GLU A 52 3.64 -11.40 -3.65
C GLU A 52 4.97 -10.97 -3.03
N ILE A 53 4.94 -10.05 -2.07
CA ILE A 53 6.16 -9.61 -1.36
C ILE A 53 6.79 -10.78 -0.60
N LYS A 54 6.00 -11.56 0.15
CA LYS A 54 6.50 -12.74 0.86
C LYS A 54 7.15 -13.74 -0.08
N ASN A 55 6.59 -13.93 -1.28
CA ASN A 55 7.17 -14.80 -2.31
C ASN A 55 8.50 -14.25 -2.85
N ILE A 56 8.62 -12.94 -3.02
CA ILE A 56 9.86 -12.28 -3.47
C ILE A 56 10.97 -12.39 -2.41
N LEU A 57 10.61 -12.33 -1.13
CA LEU A 57 11.55 -12.40 -0.02
C LEU A 57 12.17 -13.80 0.18
N ASP A 58 11.64 -14.84 -0.47
CA ASP A 58 12.15 -16.22 -0.43
C ASP A 58 12.51 -16.72 0.98
N GLY A 59 11.58 -16.57 1.92
CA GLY A 59 11.76 -16.95 3.34
C GLY A 59 12.22 -15.82 4.27
N GLY A 60 12.44 -14.61 3.75
CA GLY A 60 12.60 -13.41 4.56
C GLY A 60 11.30 -12.98 5.27
N ASP A 61 11.44 -12.32 6.42
CA ASP A 61 10.30 -11.81 7.20
C ASP A 61 9.83 -10.45 6.66
N ILE A 62 8.56 -10.39 6.24
CA ILE A 62 7.93 -9.14 5.78
C ILE A 62 7.81 -8.09 6.90
N LEU A 63 7.84 -8.53 8.16
CA LEU A 63 7.79 -7.66 9.34
C LEU A 63 9.16 -7.13 9.76
N ASP A 64 10.23 -7.52 9.06
CA ASP A 64 11.54 -6.89 9.26
C ASP A 64 11.44 -5.38 9.03
N SER A 65 12.08 -4.61 9.92
CA SER A 65 11.94 -3.15 9.91
C SER A 65 12.44 -2.52 8.61
N SER A 66 13.48 -3.09 7.99
CA SER A 66 14.01 -2.60 6.72
C SER A 66 13.06 -2.90 5.56
N VAL A 67 12.38 -4.04 5.60
CA VAL A 67 11.35 -4.41 4.61
C VAL A 67 10.13 -3.51 4.74
N LEU A 68 9.65 -3.26 5.97
CA LEU A 68 8.53 -2.36 6.21
C LEU A 68 8.82 -0.94 5.73
N LEU A 69 10.02 -0.42 6.01
CA LEU A 69 10.45 0.89 5.53
C LEU A 69 10.52 0.93 3.99
N TRP A 70 11.03 -0.13 3.37
CA TRP A 70 11.05 -0.26 1.92
C TRP A 70 9.64 -0.27 1.32
N ILE A 71 8.70 -1.03 1.90
CA ILE A 71 7.28 -1.06 1.46
C ILE A 71 6.67 0.34 1.50
N LYS A 72 6.89 1.06 2.60
CA LYS A 72 6.39 2.44 2.78
C LYS A 72 6.90 3.36 1.66
N ASP A 73 8.20 3.32 1.37
CA ASP A 73 8.81 4.16 0.35
C ASP A 73 8.35 3.75 -1.06
N TYR A 74 8.31 2.45 -1.35
CA TYR A 74 7.83 1.89 -2.61
C TYR A 74 6.39 2.32 -2.94
N ILE A 75 5.48 2.26 -1.97
CA ILE A 75 4.10 2.73 -2.14
C ILE A 75 4.06 4.24 -2.46
N ASN A 76 4.80 5.04 -1.71
CA ASN A 76 4.79 6.50 -1.86
C ASN A 76 5.40 6.96 -3.18
N GLU A 77 6.45 6.29 -3.66
CA GLU A 77 7.05 6.55 -4.97
C GLU A 77 6.06 6.24 -6.09
N ASN A 78 5.46 5.05 -6.11
CA ASN A 78 4.50 4.66 -7.15
C ASN A 78 3.25 5.56 -7.17
N ILE A 79 2.68 5.90 -6.01
CA ILE A 79 1.53 6.82 -5.95
C ILE A 79 1.92 8.19 -6.50
N ARG A 80 3.12 8.68 -6.19
CA ARG A 80 3.61 9.97 -6.67
C ARG A 80 3.78 9.94 -8.19
N GLU A 81 4.39 8.91 -8.74
CA GLU A 81 4.57 8.76 -10.20
C GLU A 81 3.23 8.67 -10.95
N LEU A 82 2.24 7.97 -10.38
CA LEU A 82 0.87 7.89 -10.92
C LEU A 82 0.06 9.19 -10.83
N SER A 83 0.49 10.13 -9.99
CA SER A 83 -0.17 11.42 -9.78
C SER A 83 0.47 12.55 -10.58
N ILE A 84 1.68 12.34 -11.13
CA ILE A 84 2.44 13.35 -11.88
C ILE A 84 2.27 13.19 -13.40
N ASN A 85 1.91 11.98 -13.88
CA ASN A 85 1.47 11.74 -15.25
C ASN A 85 -0.03 11.99 -15.41
#